data_AF-A0A1Q9E916-F1
#
_entry.id   AF-A0A1Q9E916-F1
#
_cell.length_a   1.000
_cell.length_b   1.000
_cell.length_c   1.000
_cell.angle_alpha   90.00
_cell.angle_beta   90.00
_cell.angle_gamma   90.00
#
_symmetry.space_group_name_H-M   'P 1'
#
loop_
_entity.id
_entity.type
_entity.pdbx_description
1 polymer ?
#
loop_
_entity_poly.entity_id
_entity_poly.type
_entity_poly.pdbx_seq_one_letter_code
_entity_poly.pdbx_strand_id
1 'polypeptide(L)'
;MGKVRFKSLAERLEDVDVNVTRHLEFVPDEGDEEPSSTHFVELAKSWSQRNRTEDFVSCLHELRPHTQSLPMIVCNLGTIVDILLAHVSKPKTMASEPILMLLGVLAKDTCMELLPHFERIFAVLVQLIAAAGRVGEQDADLLEHVFQCLAYLLKYLARYVVSDLSKYLAQYAVLLKHGRPHIRHFAGETLAFILRRVKLSGLEAAYDDIFKLTETQPEEELLHMADGLSVLLFESVKGVQHNFRSQTPDVLETVFEGLAKSRCSGPPRAAQLTAVRVSVLRMRTFARSLDGAAPVVEAFFRHFGAATRRYAKLLGRKPGATAEAKDEGEEELEAQKSSVEQVLFHVDLLVSWIYTKPRPHCENSESWQAFAEVAVENLAILLEAGNLPVKVAEGTRLCFPPEPIPVSEVVKRAFVLLWRAMPAVVAPLCDERLSRLLAGPEQPEAQVALLTSGEDEALSFASLVLLPTRLAGFEETPLAAPLRSALFAGVSVGEENERI
;
A
#
# COMPACT_ATOMS: atom_id res chain seq x y z
N MET A 1 15.69 23.83 13.89
CA MET A 1 15.08 22.56 14.33
C MET A 1 15.10 21.61 13.15
N GLY A 2 15.85 20.50 13.25
CA GLY A 2 15.86 19.47 12.21
C GLY A 2 14.48 18.83 12.11
N LYS A 3 13.98 18.62 10.89
CA LYS A 3 12.68 18.03 10.64
C LYS A 3 12.74 16.55 11.03
N VAL A 4 12.09 16.16 12.13
CA VAL A 4 12.04 14.77 12.58
C VAL A 4 11.27 13.95 11.54
N ARG A 5 11.94 12.97 10.92
CA ARG A 5 11.33 12.01 9.99
C ARG A 5 11.05 10.73 10.76
N PHE A 6 9.81 10.22 10.65
CA PHE A 6 9.47 8.90 11.16
C PHE A 6 10.31 7.82 10.47
N LYS A 7 10.92 6.94 11.27
CA LYS A 7 11.60 5.74 10.76
C LYS A 7 10.57 4.72 10.27
N SER A 8 10.82 4.18 9.08
CA SER A 8 10.14 3.02 8.50
C SER A 8 10.36 1.76 9.34
N LEU A 9 9.51 0.74 9.16
CA LEU A 9 9.72 -0.55 9.81
C LEU A 9 11.06 -1.18 9.43
N ALA A 10 11.49 -1.05 8.17
CA ALA A 10 12.76 -1.61 7.71
C ALA A 10 13.96 -1.00 8.45
N GLU A 11 14.00 0.33 8.57
CA GLU A 11 15.04 1.05 9.34
C GLU A 11 15.04 0.60 10.81
N ARG A 12 13.86 0.39 11.40
CA ARG A 12 13.75 -0.11 12.78
C ARG A 12 14.22 -1.55 12.94
N LEU A 13 13.93 -2.42 11.99
CA LEU A 13 14.37 -3.82 12.02
C LEU A 13 15.89 -3.94 11.92
N GLU A 14 16.55 -3.03 11.20
CA GLU A 14 18.01 -2.89 11.17
C GLU A 14 18.55 -2.44 12.55
N ASP A 15 17.85 -1.50 13.20
CA ASP A 15 18.22 -0.99 14.53
C ASP A 15 18.06 -2.02 15.67
N VAL A 16 17.22 -3.06 15.50
CA VAL A 16 16.91 -4.06 16.55
C VAL A 16 18.17 -4.81 17.05
N ASP A 17 19.23 -4.95 16.24
CA ASP A 17 20.51 -5.54 16.69
C ASP A 17 21.58 -4.50 17.04
N VAL A 18 21.52 -3.30 16.44
CA VAL A 18 22.57 -2.27 16.54
C VAL A 18 22.39 -1.37 17.77
N ASN A 19 21.15 -1.13 18.22
CA ASN A 19 20.87 -0.19 19.33
C ASN A 19 20.82 -0.82 20.72
N VAL A 20 20.73 -2.15 20.86
CA VAL A 20 20.90 -2.80 22.17
C VAL A 20 22.33 -2.58 22.69
N THR A 21 23.30 -2.44 21.78
CA THR A 21 24.73 -2.32 22.07
C THR A 21 25.30 -0.91 21.91
N ARG A 22 24.77 -0.02 21.04
CA ARG A 22 25.37 1.32 20.82
C ARG A 22 24.85 2.46 21.69
N HIS A 23 23.69 2.32 22.34
CA HIS A 23 23.31 3.24 23.43
C HIS A 23 23.93 2.86 24.78
N LEU A 24 24.72 1.79 24.79
CA LEU A 24 25.67 1.49 25.84
C LEU A 24 27.01 2.03 25.33
N GLU A 25 27.42 3.21 25.79
CA GLU A 25 28.85 3.48 25.89
C GLU A 25 29.40 2.38 26.81
N PHE A 26 29.87 1.31 26.20
CA PHE A 26 30.51 0.20 26.87
C PHE A 26 31.80 0.74 27.47
N VAL A 27 31.75 1.13 28.74
CA VAL A 27 32.93 1.10 29.59
C VAL A 27 33.08 -0.36 29.99
N PRO A 28 34.10 -1.10 29.51
CA PRO A 28 34.41 -2.39 30.07
C PRO A 28 34.90 -2.12 31.50
N ASP A 29 34.11 -2.49 32.50
CA ASP A 29 34.68 -2.75 33.81
C ASP A 29 35.25 -4.16 33.75
N GLU A 30 36.58 -4.25 33.77
CA GLU A 30 37.30 -5.52 33.85
C GLU A 30 37.07 -6.11 35.25
N GLY A 31 36.06 -6.96 35.38
CA GLY A 31 35.82 -7.70 36.61
C GLY A 31 34.52 -8.47 36.61
N ASP A 32 34.63 -9.78 36.74
CA ASP A 32 33.57 -10.75 37.03
C ASP A 32 32.65 -11.15 35.84
N GLU A 33 32.98 -12.31 35.25
CA GLU A 33 32.04 -13.13 34.47
C GLU A 33 30.85 -13.55 35.40
N GLU A 34 29.80 -12.73 35.49
CA GLU A 34 28.51 -13.13 36.09
C GLU A 34 27.90 -14.27 35.25
N PRO A 35 27.41 -15.36 35.87
CA PRO A 35 26.85 -16.49 35.14
C PRO A 35 25.53 -16.10 34.45
N SER A 36 25.52 -16.07 33.12
CA SER A 36 24.34 -16.01 32.24
C SER A 36 23.24 -15.00 32.65
N SER A 37 23.53 -13.71 32.64
CA SER A 37 22.47 -12.68 32.69
C SER A 37 21.60 -12.74 31.43
N THR A 38 20.28 -12.61 31.59
CA THR A 38 19.37 -12.53 30.45
C THR A 38 19.41 -11.14 29.84
N HIS A 39 19.07 -11.02 28.55
CA HIS A 39 19.01 -9.70 27.91
C HIS A 39 18.00 -8.78 28.59
N PHE A 40 16.90 -9.34 29.10
CA PHE A 40 15.92 -8.61 29.90
C PHE A 40 16.55 -7.99 31.15
N VAL A 41 17.32 -8.77 31.91
CA VAL A 41 17.98 -8.30 33.16
C VAL A 41 19.03 -7.25 32.86
N GLU A 42 19.86 -7.47 31.84
CA GLU A 42 20.88 -6.51 31.40
C GLU A 42 20.25 -5.17 30.99
N LEU A 43 19.18 -5.23 30.19
CA LEU A 43 18.47 -4.04 29.75
C LEU A 43 17.78 -3.32 30.91
N ALA A 44 17.15 -4.06 31.85
CA ALA A 44 16.53 -3.50 33.04
C ALA A 44 17.55 -2.80 33.95
N LYS A 45 18.71 -3.44 34.20
CA LYS A 45 19.83 -2.85 34.95
C LYS A 45 20.28 -1.54 34.29
N SER A 46 20.49 -1.54 32.97
CA SER A 46 20.92 -0.34 32.24
C SER A 46 19.89 0.80 32.27
N TRP A 47 18.61 0.51 32.10
CA TRP A 47 17.57 1.53 32.19
C TRP A 47 17.40 2.07 33.62
N SER A 48 17.63 1.25 34.66
CA SER A 48 17.52 1.72 36.06
C SER A 48 18.51 2.83 36.40
N GLN A 49 19.65 2.88 35.67
CA GLN A 49 20.64 3.94 35.82
C GLN A 49 20.22 5.22 35.09
N ARG A 50 19.47 5.10 33.99
CA ARG A 50 19.10 6.18 33.06
C ARG A 50 17.74 6.82 33.37
N ASN A 51 16.71 6.01 33.63
CA ASN A 51 15.36 6.47 33.90
C ASN A 51 15.05 6.33 35.40
N ARG A 52 14.81 7.47 36.07
CA ARG A 52 14.48 7.54 37.51
C ARG A 52 13.05 8.00 37.77
N THR A 53 12.17 7.88 36.76
CA THR A 53 10.77 8.24 36.91
C THR A 53 10.08 7.28 37.89
N GLU A 54 9.11 7.78 38.63
CA GLU A 54 8.34 6.98 39.60
C GLU A 54 7.67 5.77 38.92
N ASP A 55 7.13 5.97 37.72
CA ASP A 55 6.53 4.91 36.90
C ASP A 55 7.50 3.76 36.64
N PHE A 56 8.74 4.08 36.21
CA PHE A 56 9.71 3.06 35.89
C PHE A 56 10.26 2.35 37.14
N VAL A 57 10.48 3.11 38.22
CA VAL A 57 10.93 2.55 39.52
C VAL A 57 9.88 1.57 40.07
N SER A 58 8.60 1.94 40.03
CA SER A 58 7.49 1.06 40.44
C SER A 58 7.44 -0.21 39.58
N CYS A 59 7.55 -0.07 38.26
CA CYS A 59 7.56 -1.19 37.33
C CYS A 59 8.71 -2.17 37.64
N LEU A 60 9.93 -1.67 37.82
CA LEU A 60 11.09 -2.51 38.17
C LEU A 60 10.94 -3.20 39.53
N HIS A 61 10.37 -2.52 40.51
CA HIS A 61 10.12 -3.11 41.84
C HIS A 61 9.19 -4.32 41.73
N GLU A 62 8.13 -4.22 40.92
CA GLU A 62 7.19 -5.31 40.66
C GLU A 62 7.81 -6.44 39.81
N LEU A 63 8.70 -6.12 38.86
CA LEU A 63 9.35 -7.11 37.99
C LEU A 63 10.44 -7.92 38.70
N ARG A 64 11.18 -7.32 39.62
CA ARG A 64 12.39 -7.90 40.25
C ARG A 64 12.22 -9.31 40.84
N PRO A 65 11.10 -9.68 41.49
CA PRO A 65 10.90 -11.04 42.00
C PRO A 65 10.82 -12.11 40.91
N HIS A 66 10.46 -11.72 39.67
CA HIS A 66 10.13 -12.63 38.59
C HIS A 66 11.24 -12.77 37.54
N THR A 67 12.22 -11.87 37.53
CA THR A 67 13.13 -11.72 36.38
C THR A 67 14.59 -12.09 36.68
N GLN A 68 14.89 -12.75 37.81
CA GLN A 68 16.28 -12.97 38.26
C GLN A 68 17.09 -13.91 37.38
N SER A 69 16.44 -14.77 36.60
CA SER A 69 17.07 -15.72 35.67
C SER A 69 16.10 -16.10 34.57
N LEU A 70 16.59 -16.72 33.48
CA LEU A 70 15.71 -17.16 32.39
C LEU A 70 14.62 -18.15 32.85
N PRO A 71 14.91 -19.17 33.69
CA PRO A 71 13.86 -20.05 34.21
C PRO A 71 12.78 -19.30 35.01
N MET A 72 13.18 -18.29 35.79
CA MET A 72 12.22 -17.45 36.51
C MET A 72 11.36 -16.62 35.56
N ILE A 73 11.95 -16.05 34.50
CA ILE A 73 11.22 -15.31 33.47
C ILE A 73 10.17 -16.20 32.80
N VAL A 74 10.56 -17.40 32.37
CA VAL A 74 9.65 -18.33 31.70
C VAL A 74 8.52 -18.79 32.64
N CYS A 75 8.84 -19.12 33.89
CA CYS A 75 7.85 -19.56 34.89
C CYS A 75 6.82 -18.47 35.24
N ASN A 76 7.23 -17.20 35.24
CA ASN A 76 6.41 -16.05 35.62
C ASN A 76 5.99 -15.19 34.42
N LEU A 77 6.04 -15.74 33.20
CA LEU A 77 5.95 -14.94 31.98
C LEU A 77 4.63 -14.16 31.87
N GLY A 78 3.52 -14.78 32.24
CA GLY A 78 2.22 -14.10 32.29
C GLY A 78 2.21 -12.89 33.21
N THR A 79 2.73 -13.03 34.43
CA THR A 79 2.85 -11.95 35.42
C THR A 79 3.75 -10.82 34.93
N ILE A 80 4.90 -11.16 34.33
CA ILE A 80 5.82 -10.15 33.76
C ILE A 80 5.12 -9.34 32.67
N VAL A 81 4.41 -10.02 31.76
CA VAL A 81 3.64 -9.35 30.71
C VAL A 81 2.54 -8.47 31.32
N ASP A 82 1.81 -8.95 32.32
CA ASP A 82 0.77 -8.17 33.00
C ASP A 82 1.31 -6.87 33.61
N ILE A 83 2.45 -6.94 34.30
CA ILE A 83 3.11 -5.77 34.87
C ILE A 83 3.50 -4.78 33.75
N LEU A 84 4.21 -5.24 32.71
CA LEU A 84 4.65 -4.38 31.62
C LEU A 84 3.46 -3.69 30.91
N LEU A 85 2.39 -4.44 30.62
CA LEU A 85 1.19 -3.92 29.96
C LEU A 85 0.42 -2.93 30.85
N ALA A 86 0.35 -3.19 32.16
CA ALA A 86 -0.30 -2.28 33.10
C ALA A 86 0.43 -0.94 33.19
N HIS A 87 1.77 -0.96 33.28
CA HIS A 87 2.55 0.28 33.40
C HIS A 87 2.63 1.08 32.10
N VAL A 88 2.75 0.44 30.93
CA VAL A 88 2.74 1.18 29.64
C VAL A 88 1.39 1.80 29.32
N SER A 89 0.30 1.21 29.83
CA SER A 89 -1.07 1.70 29.61
C SER A 89 -1.44 2.87 30.55
N LYS A 90 -0.58 3.24 31.50
CA LYS A 90 -0.80 4.40 32.36
C LYS A 90 -0.84 5.68 31.51
N PRO A 91 -1.87 6.53 31.68
CA PRO A 91 -1.96 7.79 30.95
C PRO A 91 -0.71 8.65 31.16
N LYS A 92 -0.09 9.11 30.08
CA LYS A 92 1.09 9.98 30.09
C LYS A 92 2.27 9.43 30.88
N THR A 93 2.48 8.11 30.85
CA THR A 93 3.65 7.53 31.50
C THR A 93 4.95 8.07 30.90
N MET A 94 5.87 8.47 31.78
CA MET A 94 7.23 8.90 31.40
C MET A 94 8.21 7.72 31.30
N ALA A 95 7.69 6.50 31.37
CA ALA A 95 8.43 5.25 31.31
C ALA A 95 8.09 4.40 30.07
N SER A 96 7.39 4.97 29.08
CA SER A 96 6.96 4.20 27.89
C SER A 96 8.15 3.56 27.16
N GLU A 97 9.23 4.31 26.95
CA GLU A 97 10.44 3.81 26.27
C GLU A 97 11.04 2.57 26.97
N PRO A 98 11.49 2.65 28.24
CA PRO A 98 12.12 1.50 28.88
C PRO A 98 11.16 0.31 29.01
N ILE A 99 9.87 0.54 29.27
CA ILE A 99 8.88 -0.54 29.40
C ILE A 99 8.68 -1.27 28.06
N LEU A 100 8.51 -0.52 26.96
CA LEU A 100 8.32 -1.10 25.62
C LEU A 100 9.58 -1.79 25.11
N MET A 101 10.77 -1.28 25.44
CA MET A 101 12.03 -1.94 25.13
C MET A 101 12.22 -3.25 25.90
N LEU A 102 11.86 -3.28 27.20
CA LEU A 102 11.85 -4.52 27.99
C LEU A 102 10.88 -5.55 27.40
N LEU A 103 9.69 -5.13 26.97
CA LEU A 103 8.73 -6.00 26.31
C LEU A 103 9.27 -6.56 24.97
N GLY A 104 9.98 -5.75 24.19
CA GLY A 104 10.62 -6.19 22.96
C GLY A 104 11.73 -7.22 23.20
N VAL A 105 12.59 -6.99 24.20
CA VAL A 105 13.67 -7.92 24.57
C VAL A 105 13.15 -9.20 25.23
N LEU A 106 12.02 -9.14 25.93
CA LEU A 106 11.37 -10.34 26.47
C LEU A 106 11.10 -11.39 25.37
N ALA A 107 10.71 -10.95 24.16
CA ALA A 107 10.52 -11.84 23.02
C ALA A 107 11.83 -12.47 22.52
N LYS A 108 12.97 -11.80 22.67
CA LYS A 108 14.29 -12.35 22.35
C LYS A 108 14.65 -13.48 23.30
N ASP A 109 14.48 -13.26 24.60
CA ASP A 109 14.83 -14.25 25.63
C ASP A 109 13.89 -15.47 25.62
N THR A 110 12.59 -15.24 25.40
CA THR A 110 11.55 -16.27 25.60
C THR A 110 11.04 -16.91 24.30
N CYS A 111 11.19 -16.23 23.16
CA CYS A 111 10.79 -16.73 21.83
C CYS A 111 9.37 -17.35 21.83
N MET A 112 9.27 -18.68 21.65
CA MET A 112 7.99 -19.39 21.52
C MET A 112 7.16 -19.36 22.81
N GLU A 113 7.80 -19.25 23.97
CA GLU A 113 7.10 -19.20 25.26
C GLU A 113 6.21 -17.95 25.39
N LEU A 114 6.49 -16.88 24.63
CA LEU A 114 5.68 -15.66 24.65
C LEU A 114 4.36 -15.77 23.88
N LEU A 115 4.19 -16.79 23.03
CA LEU A 115 3.04 -16.91 22.13
C LEU A 115 1.68 -16.92 22.83
N PRO A 116 1.47 -17.59 23.97
CA PRO A 116 0.20 -17.53 24.70
C PRO A 116 -0.20 -16.12 25.12
N HIS A 117 0.77 -15.20 25.23
CA HIS A 117 0.56 -13.81 25.64
C HIS A 117 0.61 -12.82 24.47
N PHE A 118 1.07 -13.25 23.29
CA PHE A 118 1.36 -12.36 22.18
C PHE A 118 0.12 -11.64 21.63
N GLU A 119 -1.04 -12.31 21.56
CA GLU A 119 -2.29 -11.66 21.16
C GLU A 119 -2.65 -10.48 22.07
N ARG A 120 -2.57 -10.67 23.40
CA ARG A 120 -2.86 -9.63 24.38
C ARG A 120 -1.88 -8.47 24.27
N ILE A 121 -0.59 -8.78 24.12
CA ILE A 121 0.46 -7.78 23.90
C ILE A 121 0.15 -6.96 22.66
N PHE A 122 -0.11 -7.63 21.54
CA PHE A 122 -0.37 -7.00 20.26
C PHE A 122 -1.61 -6.09 20.30
N ALA A 123 -2.69 -6.55 20.94
CA ALA A 123 -3.90 -5.75 21.12
C ALA A 123 -3.64 -4.46 21.90
N VAL A 124 -2.86 -4.50 22.99
CA VAL A 124 -2.49 -3.29 23.75
C VAL A 124 -1.64 -2.35 22.90
N LEU A 125 -0.65 -2.85 22.16
CA LEU A 125 0.18 -2.01 21.28
C LEU A 125 -0.66 -1.32 20.19
N VAL A 126 -1.61 -2.03 19.58
CA VAL A 126 -2.55 -1.46 18.61
C VAL A 126 -3.40 -0.37 19.24
N GLN A 127 -3.91 -0.59 20.45
CA GLN A 127 -4.70 0.42 21.18
C GLN A 127 -3.88 1.67 21.50
N LEU A 128 -2.61 1.50 21.92
CA LEU A 128 -1.71 2.63 22.16
C LEU A 128 -1.48 3.45 20.89
N ILE A 129 -1.25 2.82 19.75
CA ILE A 129 -1.07 3.52 18.46
C ILE A 129 -2.35 4.25 18.05
N ALA A 130 -3.50 3.57 18.13
CA ALA A 130 -4.79 4.15 17.77
C ALA A 130 -5.17 5.34 18.68
N ALA A 131 -4.73 5.32 19.95
CA ALA A 131 -4.93 6.41 20.89
C ALA A 131 -3.93 7.57 20.69
N ALA A 132 -2.67 7.27 20.34
CA ALA A 132 -1.57 8.23 20.10
C ALA A 132 -1.74 9.10 18.84
N GLY A 133 -2.98 9.21 18.37
CA GLY A 133 -3.44 9.91 17.18
C GLY A 133 -4.04 11.29 17.47
N ARG A 134 -4.01 11.79 18.72
CA ARG A 134 -4.89 12.89 19.14
C ARG A 134 -4.17 14.18 19.57
N VAL A 135 -2.95 14.16 20.15
CA VAL A 135 -2.35 15.36 20.79
C VAL A 135 -0.79 15.36 20.86
N GLY A 136 -0.13 16.43 20.40
CA GLY A 136 1.19 16.89 20.93
C GLY A 136 2.45 16.04 20.68
N GLU A 137 3.59 16.49 21.21
CA GLU A 137 4.92 15.86 21.06
C GLU A 137 5.04 14.52 21.81
N GLN A 138 4.38 14.36 22.97
CA GLN A 138 4.41 13.11 23.74
C GLN A 138 3.81 11.91 22.98
N ASP A 139 2.83 12.15 22.11
CA ASP A 139 2.27 11.11 21.24
C ASP A 139 3.31 10.62 20.21
N ALA A 140 4.21 11.50 19.74
CA ALA A 140 5.22 11.13 18.76
C ALA A 140 6.29 10.20 19.36
N ASP A 141 6.77 10.51 20.57
CA ASP A 141 7.71 9.67 21.30
C ASP A 141 7.08 8.30 21.63
N LEU A 142 5.83 8.28 22.10
CA LEU A 142 5.12 7.02 22.36
C LEU A 142 5.01 6.16 21.08
N LEU A 143 4.65 6.76 19.94
CA LEU A 143 4.59 6.06 18.67
C LEU A 143 5.95 5.48 18.27
N GLU A 144 7.03 6.25 18.45
CA GLU A 144 8.40 5.78 18.19
C GLU A 144 8.73 4.52 19.03
N HIS A 145 8.45 4.56 20.34
CA HIS A 145 8.70 3.44 21.25
C HIS A 145 7.84 2.22 20.91
N VAL A 146 6.56 2.41 20.58
CA VAL A 146 5.65 1.30 20.25
C VAL A 146 6.05 0.67 18.92
N PHE A 147 6.38 1.47 17.90
CA PHE A 147 6.84 0.98 16.61
C PHE A 147 8.16 0.23 16.73
N GLN A 148 9.08 0.70 17.58
CA GLN A 148 10.31 -0.02 17.86
C GLN A 148 10.01 -1.36 18.55
N CYS A 149 9.16 -1.39 19.58
CA CYS A 149 8.74 -2.62 20.26
C CYS A 149 8.14 -3.64 19.28
N LEU A 150 7.24 -3.19 18.39
CA LEU A 150 6.66 -4.03 17.35
C LEU A 150 7.73 -4.61 16.41
N ALA A 151 8.74 -3.83 16.02
CA ALA A 151 9.84 -4.34 15.21
C ALA A 151 10.60 -5.47 15.92
N TYR A 152 10.88 -5.35 17.23
CA TYR A 152 11.47 -6.42 18.04
C TYR A 152 10.56 -7.66 18.06
N LEU A 153 9.28 -7.49 18.40
CA LEU A 153 8.33 -8.61 18.50
C LEU A 153 8.23 -9.36 17.16
N LEU A 154 8.04 -8.64 16.05
CA LEU A 154 7.88 -9.24 14.73
C LEU A 154 9.17 -9.87 14.21
N LYS A 155 10.35 -9.38 14.62
CA LYS A 155 11.62 -10.04 14.30
C LYS A 155 11.64 -11.50 14.76
N TYR A 156 11.21 -11.75 15.99
CA TYR A 156 11.26 -13.10 16.59
C TYR A 156 9.98 -13.92 16.34
N LEU A 157 8.81 -13.27 16.30
CA LEU A 157 7.51 -13.95 16.32
C LEU A 157 6.75 -13.95 14.98
N ALA A 158 7.23 -13.26 13.94
CA ALA A 158 6.48 -13.13 12.68
C ALA A 158 6.02 -14.46 12.06
N ARG A 159 6.76 -15.57 12.27
CA ARG A 159 6.34 -16.89 11.76
C ARG A 159 4.99 -17.37 12.34
N TYR A 160 4.65 -16.95 13.56
CA TYR A 160 3.40 -17.29 14.23
C TYR A 160 2.28 -16.33 13.88
N VAL A 161 2.63 -15.07 13.56
CA VAL A 161 1.68 -14.12 12.97
C VAL A 161 1.17 -14.63 11.62
N VAL A 162 2.07 -15.21 10.81
CA VAL A 162 1.71 -15.80 9.50
C VAL A 162 0.72 -16.96 9.64
N SER A 163 0.80 -17.78 10.69
CA SER A 163 -0.12 -18.92 10.85
C SER A 163 -1.56 -18.53 11.20
N ASP A 164 -1.78 -17.32 11.70
CA ASP A 164 -3.11 -16.80 12.07
C ASP A 164 -3.30 -15.38 11.52
N LEU A 165 -2.92 -15.19 10.25
CA LEU A 165 -2.84 -13.87 9.62
C LEU A 165 -4.17 -13.12 9.66
N SER A 166 -5.29 -13.80 9.39
CA SER A 166 -6.63 -13.21 9.36
C SER A 166 -7.00 -12.51 10.66
N LYS A 167 -6.66 -13.12 11.81
CA LYS A 167 -6.88 -12.54 13.14
C LYS A 167 -6.07 -11.26 13.35
N TYR A 168 -4.78 -11.29 13.02
CA TYR A 168 -3.92 -10.11 13.18
C TYR A 168 -4.26 -8.99 12.19
N LEU A 169 -4.69 -9.33 10.97
CA LEU A 169 -5.23 -8.37 9.99
C LEU A 169 -6.45 -7.64 10.54
N ALA A 170 -7.42 -8.39 11.10
CA ALA A 170 -8.62 -7.80 11.69
C ALA A 170 -8.28 -6.85 12.84
N GLN A 171 -7.34 -7.21 13.72
CA GLN A 171 -6.88 -6.33 14.81
C GLN A 171 -6.15 -5.09 14.28
N TYR A 172 -5.35 -5.20 13.23
CA TYR A 172 -4.63 -4.07 12.62
C TYR A 172 -5.49 -3.17 11.73
N ALA A 173 -6.70 -3.58 11.36
CA ALA A 173 -7.58 -2.84 10.46
C ALA A 173 -7.81 -1.38 10.93
N VAL A 174 -7.90 -1.16 12.25
CA VAL A 174 -8.03 0.18 12.84
C VAL A 174 -6.84 1.10 12.53
N LEU A 175 -5.64 0.54 12.36
CA LEU A 175 -4.43 1.30 12.02
C LEU A 175 -4.33 1.56 10.51
N LEU A 176 -4.78 0.60 9.69
CA LEU A 176 -4.83 0.76 8.23
C LEU A 176 -5.79 1.87 7.79
N LYS A 177 -6.88 2.10 8.54
CA LYS A 177 -7.85 3.17 8.29
C LYS A 177 -7.64 4.43 9.15
N HIS A 178 -6.54 4.52 9.89
CA HIS A 178 -6.30 5.60 10.83
C HIS A 178 -6.26 6.97 10.14
N GLY A 179 -6.75 8.04 10.77
CA GLY A 179 -6.81 9.38 10.16
C GLY A 179 -5.45 10.00 9.82
N ARG A 180 -4.39 9.59 10.53
CA ARG A 180 -3.01 10.07 10.30
C ARG A 180 -2.25 9.20 9.28
N PRO A 181 -1.72 9.78 8.18
CA PRO A 181 -1.04 9.02 7.12
C PRO A 181 0.18 8.21 7.58
N HIS A 182 1.02 8.74 8.47
CA HIS A 182 2.23 8.03 8.93
C HIS A 182 1.89 6.76 9.72
N ILE A 183 0.78 6.74 10.46
CA ILE A 183 0.29 5.53 11.14
C ILE A 183 -0.18 4.50 10.12
N ARG A 184 -0.96 4.93 9.10
CA ARG A 184 -1.39 4.03 8.01
C ARG A 184 -0.21 3.45 7.25
N HIS A 185 0.78 4.28 6.94
CA HIS A 185 1.98 3.86 6.23
C HIS A 185 2.77 2.83 7.04
N PHE A 186 3.00 3.10 8.33
CA PHE A 186 3.66 2.15 9.22
C PHE A 186 2.88 0.83 9.34
N ALA A 187 1.55 0.89 9.46
CA ALA A 187 0.70 -0.30 9.49
C ALA A 187 0.82 -1.12 8.20
N GLY A 188 0.80 -0.45 7.04
CA GLY A 188 1.00 -1.08 5.74
C GLY A 188 2.39 -1.74 5.62
N GLU A 189 3.46 -1.04 6.01
CA GLU A 189 4.82 -1.61 6.05
C GLU A 189 4.93 -2.83 6.97
N THR A 190 4.30 -2.74 8.14
CA THR A 190 4.27 -3.80 9.17
C THR A 190 3.62 -5.06 8.63
N LEU A 191 2.41 -4.94 8.08
CA LEU A 191 1.71 -6.08 7.50
C LEU A 191 2.40 -6.58 6.24
N ALA A 192 3.02 -5.71 5.44
CA ALA A 192 3.79 -6.12 4.27
C ALA A 192 5.01 -6.98 4.65
N PHE A 193 5.65 -6.71 5.79
CA PHE A 193 6.72 -7.56 6.32
C PHE A 193 6.24 -8.97 6.67
N ILE A 194 5.02 -9.10 7.19
CA ILE A 194 4.41 -10.40 7.49
C ILE A 194 3.96 -11.09 6.21
N LEU A 195 3.31 -10.37 5.30
CA LEU A 195 2.79 -10.88 4.04
C LEU A 195 3.90 -11.46 3.15
N ARG A 196 5.09 -10.84 3.15
CA ARG A 196 6.29 -11.36 2.47
C ARG A 196 6.78 -12.72 2.98
N ARG A 197 6.28 -13.21 4.10
CA ARG A 197 6.60 -14.53 4.68
C ARG A 197 5.51 -15.57 4.44
N VAL A 198 4.37 -15.17 3.86
CA VAL A 198 3.30 -16.09 3.45
C VAL A 198 3.78 -16.89 2.24
N LYS A 199 3.53 -18.21 2.25
CA LYS A 199 3.87 -19.08 1.11
C LYS A 199 2.93 -18.77 -0.06
N LEU A 200 3.39 -18.99 -1.29
CA LEU A 200 2.59 -18.78 -2.51
C LEU A 200 1.19 -19.42 -2.42
N SER A 201 1.09 -20.64 -1.90
CA SER A 201 -0.18 -21.37 -1.71
C SER A 201 -1.17 -20.71 -0.75
N GLY A 202 -0.73 -19.76 0.08
CA GLY A 202 -1.57 -19.02 1.02
C GLY A 202 -1.79 -17.56 0.62
N LEU A 203 -1.21 -17.09 -0.48
CA LEU A 203 -1.36 -15.69 -0.90
C LEU A 203 -2.79 -15.35 -1.29
N GLU A 204 -3.50 -16.26 -1.99
CA GLU A 204 -4.89 -16.03 -2.39
C GLU A 204 -5.78 -15.77 -1.17
N ALA A 205 -5.74 -16.67 -0.18
CA ALA A 205 -6.49 -16.50 1.06
C ALA A 205 -6.10 -15.21 1.82
N ALA A 206 -4.80 -14.86 1.85
CA ALA A 206 -4.34 -13.64 2.49
C ALA A 206 -4.87 -12.37 1.81
N TYR A 207 -4.86 -12.31 0.48
CA TYR A 207 -5.38 -11.15 -0.26
C TYR A 207 -6.91 -11.07 -0.22
N ASP A 208 -7.61 -12.20 -0.22
CA ASP A 208 -9.05 -12.24 0.01
C ASP A 208 -9.41 -11.63 1.37
N ASP A 209 -8.69 -12.00 2.43
CA ASP A 209 -8.92 -11.43 3.76
C ASP A 209 -8.56 -9.95 3.83
N ILE A 210 -7.50 -9.51 3.14
CA ILE A 210 -7.14 -8.09 3.01
C ILE A 210 -8.27 -7.30 2.32
N PHE A 211 -8.86 -7.83 1.24
CA PHE A 211 -9.95 -7.15 0.54
C PHE A 211 -11.24 -7.14 1.36
N LYS A 212 -11.57 -8.22 2.07
CA LYS A 212 -12.72 -8.26 2.99
C LYS A 212 -12.65 -7.20 4.10
N LEU A 213 -11.45 -6.74 4.48
CA LEU A 213 -11.32 -5.64 5.43
C LEU A 213 -12.10 -4.39 5.00
N THR A 214 -12.27 -4.15 3.69
CA THR A 214 -13.05 -3.01 3.17
C THR A 214 -14.55 -3.18 3.36
N GLU A 215 -15.06 -4.41 3.46
CA GLU A 215 -16.49 -4.68 3.57
C GLU A 215 -17.02 -4.44 4.98
N THR A 216 -16.13 -4.45 5.98
CA THR A 216 -16.49 -4.30 7.40
C THR A 216 -16.33 -2.88 7.93
N GLN A 217 -15.98 -1.90 7.09
CA GLN A 217 -15.73 -0.52 7.53
C GLN A 217 -16.88 0.43 7.16
N PRO A 218 -17.09 1.49 7.96
CA PRO A 218 -17.99 2.56 7.58
C PRO A 218 -17.43 3.34 6.38
N GLU A 219 -18.34 3.90 5.56
CA GLU A 219 -18.01 4.51 4.28
C GLU A 219 -17.00 5.66 4.41
N GLU A 220 -17.13 6.49 5.44
CA GLU A 220 -16.26 7.63 5.71
C GLU A 220 -14.79 7.25 5.98
N GLU A 221 -14.54 6.00 6.38
CA GLU A 221 -13.19 5.49 6.68
C GLU A 221 -12.57 4.72 5.50
N LEU A 222 -13.37 4.41 4.46
CA LEU A 222 -12.92 3.61 3.32
C LEU A 222 -11.81 4.26 2.51
N LEU A 223 -11.78 5.59 2.43
CA LEU A 223 -10.70 6.31 1.75
C LEU A 223 -9.36 6.15 2.49
N HIS A 224 -9.39 6.22 3.82
CA HIS A 224 -8.20 5.97 4.64
C HIS A 224 -7.79 4.51 4.56
N MET A 225 -8.74 3.58 4.62
CA MET A 225 -8.48 2.15 4.42
C MET A 225 -7.82 1.89 3.07
N ALA A 226 -8.34 2.47 1.98
CA ALA A 226 -7.77 2.31 0.64
C ALA A 226 -6.31 2.82 0.57
N ASP A 227 -6.00 3.94 1.22
CA ASP A 227 -4.61 4.44 1.31
C ASP A 227 -3.71 3.49 2.09
N GLY A 228 -4.12 3.02 3.27
CA GLY A 228 -3.36 2.04 4.07
C GLY A 228 -3.12 0.73 3.32
N LEU A 229 -4.15 0.20 2.66
CA LEU A 229 -4.05 -0.97 1.79
C LEU A 229 -3.13 -0.72 0.59
N SER A 230 -3.14 0.47 0.01
CA SER A 230 -2.23 0.81 -1.10
C SER A 230 -0.76 0.73 -0.69
N VAL A 231 -0.45 1.14 0.55
CA VAL A 231 0.91 1.03 1.11
C VAL A 231 1.26 -0.43 1.38
N LEU A 232 0.34 -1.20 1.97
CA LEU A 232 0.53 -2.64 2.21
C LEU A 232 0.86 -3.39 0.90
N LEU A 233 0.05 -3.19 -0.15
CA LEU A 233 0.25 -3.83 -1.45
C LEU A 233 1.55 -3.39 -2.13
N PHE A 234 1.96 -2.13 -1.97
CA PHE A 234 3.22 -1.64 -2.52
C PHE A 234 4.44 -2.22 -1.78
N GLU A 235 4.45 -2.13 -0.44
CA GLU A 235 5.57 -2.56 0.40
C GLU A 235 5.74 -4.10 0.41
N SER A 236 4.70 -4.87 0.05
CA SER A 236 4.80 -6.32 -0.07
C SER A 236 5.69 -6.76 -1.24
N VAL A 237 5.68 -6.01 -2.34
CA VAL A 237 6.47 -6.31 -3.55
C VAL A 237 7.76 -5.48 -3.65
N LYS A 238 7.85 -4.36 -2.92
CA LYS A 238 9.00 -3.46 -2.92
C LYS A 238 10.29 -4.19 -2.55
N GLY A 239 11.30 -4.03 -3.40
CA GLY A 239 12.67 -4.49 -3.19
C GLY A 239 13.61 -3.36 -2.79
N VAL A 240 14.87 -3.48 -3.18
CA VAL A 240 15.94 -2.51 -2.92
C VAL A 240 16.35 -1.79 -4.22
N GLN A 241 17.02 -0.66 -4.11
CA GLN A 241 17.60 0.06 -5.27
C GLN A 241 16.60 0.31 -6.42
N HIS A 242 15.35 0.69 -6.11
CA HIS A 242 14.30 0.94 -7.11
C HIS A 242 13.83 -0.30 -7.90
N ASN A 243 14.21 -1.50 -7.47
CA ASN A 243 13.77 -2.75 -8.07
C ASN A 243 12.75 -3.48 -7.18
N PHE A 244 11.95 -4.34 -7.80
CA PHE A 244 10.98 -5.16 -7.10
C PHE A 244 11.53 -6.55 -6.76
N ARG A 245 10.85 -7.26 -5.87
CA ARG A 245 11.17 -8.64 -5.53
C ARG A 245 10.89 -9.57 -6.70
N SER A 246 11.57 -10.70 -6.76
CA SER A 246 11.34 -11.72 -7.81
C SER A 246 9.91 -12.28 -7.83
N GLN A 247 9.24 -12.34 -6.67
CA GLN A 247 7.85 -12.81 -6.53
C GLN A 247 6.78 -11.78 -6.93
N THR A 248 7.19 -10.58 -7.37
CA THR A 248 6.25 -9.49 -7.70
C THR A 248 5.20 -9.89 -8.75
N PRO A 249 5.55 -10.61 -9.84
CA PRO A 249 4.55 -11.03 -10.81
C PRO A 249 3.48 -11.93 -10.20
N ASP A 250 3.87 -12.94 -9.41
CA ASP A 250 2.93 -13.87 -8.77
C ASP A 250 2.01 -13.16 -7.76
N VAL A 251 2.58 -12.24 -6.99
CA VAL A 251 1.83 -11.43 -6.02
C VAL A 251 0.80 -10.56 -6.73
N LEU A 252 1.19 -9.84 -7.79
CA LEU A 252 0.30 -8.97 -8.53
C LEU A 252 -0.79 -9.75 -9.27
N GLU A 253 -0.45 -10.91 -9.83
CA GLU A 253 -1.42 -11.81 -10.45
C GLU A 253 -2.47 -12.24 -9.42
N THR A 254 -2.05 -12.64 -8.21
CA THR A 254 -2.97 -12.97 -7.11
C THR A 254 -3.85 -11.78 -6.72
N VAL A 255 -3.28 -10.57 -6.64
CA VAL A 255 -4.03 -9.34 -6.30
C VAL A 255 -5.09 -9.02 -7.35
N PHE A 256 -4.74 -9.07 -8.64
CA PHE A 256 -5.68 -8.79 -9.73
C PHE A 256 -6.75 -9.88 -9.86
N GLU A 257 -6.40 -11.15 -9.64
CA GLU A 257 -7.37 -12.24 -9.61
C GLU A 257 -8.34 -12.12 -8.43
N GLY A 258 -7.84 -11.82 -7.23
CA GLY A 258 -8.68 -11.58 -6.06
C GLY A 258 -9.64 -10.41 -6.29
N LEU A 259 -9.15 -9.33 -6.90
CA LEU A 259 -9.99 -8.20 -7.31
C LEU A 259 -11.03 -8.60 -8.37
N ALA A 260 -10.69 -9.47 -9.31
CA ALA A 260 -11.63 -9.96 -10.33
C ALA A 260 -12.69 -10.93 -9.77
N LYS A 261 -12.35 -11.71 -8.73
CA LYS A 261 -13.23 -12.68 -8.05
C LYS A 261 -14.09 -12.04 -6.96
N SER A 262 -13.67 -10.90 -6.41
CA SER A 262 -14.39 -10.16 -5.37
C SER A 262 -15.80 -9.82 -5.82
N ARG A 263 -16.78 -10.24 -5.03
CA ARG A 263 -18.22 -10.03 -5.28
C ARG A 263 -18.77 -8.79 -4.58
N CYS A 264 -17.90 -7.96 -3.98
CA CYS A 264 -18.34 -6.74 -3.31
C CYS A 264 -18.79 -5.69 -4.33
N SER A 265 -19.70 -4.82 -3.91
CA SER A 265 -20.25 -3.73 -4.73
C SER A 265 -20.29 -2.42 -3.94
N GLY A 266 -20.41 -1.28 -4.63
CA GLY A 266 -20.56 0.02 -3.98
C GLY A 266 -19.27 0.55 -3.35
N PRO A 267 -19.33 1.28 -2.20
CA PRO A 267 -18.16 1.93 -1.62
C PRO A 267 -16.99 1.00 -1.28
N PRO A 268 -17.19 -0.22 -0.70
CA PRO A 268 -16.09 -1.17 -0.47
C PRO A 268 -15.37 -1.57 -1.76
N ARG A 269 -16.12 -1.79 -2.83
CA ARG A 269 -15.56 -2.11 -4.16
C ARG A 269 -14.69 -0.96 -4.68
N ALA A 270 -15.19 0.28 -4.59
CA ALA A 270 -14.43 1.46 -4.97
C ALA A 270 -13.14 1.60 -4.15
N ALA A 271 -13.17 1.25 -2.86
CA ALA A 271 -11.98 1.26 -2.00
C ALA A 271 -10.94 0.20 -2.43
N GLN A 272 -11.38 -1.02 -2.77
CA GLN A 272 -10.49 -2.08 -3.30
C GLN A 272 -9.82 -1.66 -4.61
N LEU A 273 -10.60 -1.16 -5.57
CA LEU A 273 -10.09 -0.65 -6.85
C LEU A 273 -9.09 0.50 -6.62
N THR A 274 -9.43 1.43 -5.70
CA THR A 274 -8.55 2.55 -5.35
C THR A 274 -7.25 2.08 -4.71
N ALA A 275 -7.30 1.12 -3.78
CA ALA A 275 -6.10 0.58 -3.13
C ALA A 275 -5.13 -0.05 -4.14
N VAL A 276 -5.65 -0.87 -5.07
CA VAL A 276 -4.84 -1.51 -6.11
C VAL A 276 -4.31 -0.48 -7.11
N ARG A 277 -5.14 0.48 -7.54
CA ARG A 277 -4.69 1.55 -8.44
C ARG A 277 -3.55 2.36 -7.81
N VAL A 278 -3.73 2.83 -6.58
CA VAL A 278 -2.73 3.65 -5.88
C VAL A 278 -1.46 2.84 -5.59
N SER A 279 -1.56 1.54 -5.29
CA SER A 279 -0.37 0.70 -5.07
C SER A 279 0.47 0.55 -6.34
N VAL A 280 -0.17 0.30 -7.49
CA VAL A 280 0.49 0.22 -8.79
C VAL A 280 1.12 1.56 -9.18
N LEU A 281 0.47 2.69 -8.86
CA LEU A 281 1.07 4.02 -9.06
C LEU A 281 2.29 4.26 -8.15
N ARG A 282 2.24 3.82 -6.88
CA ARG A 282 3.39 3.83 -5.97
C ARG A 282 4.54 3.01 -6.56
N MET A 283 4.26 1.82 -7.11
CA MET A 283 5.25 1.00 -7.81
C MET A 283 5.88 1.76 -8.98
N ARG A 284 5.09 2.39 -9.84
CA ARG A 284 5.61 3.20 -10.95
C ARG A 284 6.55 4.32 -10.47
N THR A 285 6.14 5.07 -9.45
CA THR A 285 6.97 6.15 -8.90
C THR A 285 8.27 5.64 -8.28
N PHE A 286 8.25 4.42 -7.73
CA PHE A 286 9.41 3.80 -7.11
C PHE A 286 10.44 3.29 -8.13
N ALA A 287 9.98 2.71 -9.25
CA ALA A 287 10.81 2.00 -10.22
C ALA A 287 11.85 2.87 -10.95
N ARG A 288 11.69 4.20 -10.97
CA ARG A 288 12.53 5.22 -11.64
C ARG A 288 12.75 5.04 -13.16
N SER A 289 12.64 3.83 -13.71
CA SER A 289 12.68 3.50 -15.14
C SER A 289 11.61 2.45 -15.47
N LEU A 290 11.33 2.27 -16.76
CA LEU A 290 10.38 1.24 -17.21
C LEU A 290 10.96 -0.17 -17.05
N ASP A 291 12.26 -0.34 -17.25
CA ASP A 291 12.96 -1.63 -17.05
C ASP A 291 12.89 -2.10 -15.60
N GLY A 292 13.09 -1.18 -14.64
CA GLY A 292 12.91 -1.48 -13.22
C GLY A 292 11.46 -1.82 -12.87
N ALA A 293 10.50 -1.32 -13.66
CA ALA A 293 9.08 -1.62 -13.53
C ALA A 293 8.63 -2.88 -14.29
N ALA A 294 9.51 -3.55 -15.04
CA ALA A 294 9.14 -4.67 -15.90
C ALA A 294 8.29 -5.75 -15.21
N PRO A 295 8.61 -6.22 -13.98
CA PRO A 295 7.78 -7.22 -13.29
C PRO A 295 6.34 -6.77 -13.03
N VAL A 296 6.14 -5.46 -12.82
CA VAL A 296 4.83 -4.85 -12.57
C VAL A 296 4.06 -4.68 -13.88
N VAL A 297 4.75 -4.19 -14.92
CA VAL A 297 4.20 -3.99 -16.26
C VAL A 297 3.76 -5.31 -16.88
N GLU A 298 4.57 -6.36 -16.72
CA GLU A 298 4.26 -7.70 -17.24
C GLU A 298 2.99 -8.27 -16.60
N ALA A 299 2.88 -8.24 -15.26
CA ALA A 299 1.70 -8.70 -14.55
C ALA A 299 0.45 -7.87 -14.90
N PHE A 300 0.60 -6.55 -14.98
CA PHE A 300 -0.46 -5.64 -15.41
C PHE A 300 -1.00 -6.01 -16.80
N PHE A 301 -0.14 -6.10 -17.82
CA PHE A 301 -0.58 -6.37 -19.19
C PHE A 301 -1.09 -7.80 -19.39
N ARG A 302 -0.55 -8.78 -18.66
CA ARG A 302 -1.09 -10.15 -18.65
C ARG A 302 -2.55 -10.14 -18.21
N HIS A 303 -2.86 -9.45 -17.11
CA HIS A 303 -4.21 -9.37 -16.59
C HIS A 303 -5.12 -8.45 -17.42
N PHE A 304 -4.59 -7.35 -17.97
CA PHE A 304 -5.32 -6.49 -18.89
C PHE A 304 -5.74 -7.26 -20.14
N GLY A 305 -4.82 -8.00 -20.78
CA GLY A 305 -5.12 -8.84 -21.93
C GLY A 305 -6.13 -9.95 -21.63
N ALA A 306 -6.08 -10.54 -20.44
CA ALA A 306 -7.08 -11.51 -20.01
C ALA A 306 -8.48 -10.87 -19.90
N ALA A 307 -8.59 -9.68 -19.29
CA ALA A 307 -9.83 -8.94 -19.16
C ALA A 307 -10.39 -8.52 -20.54
N THR A 308 -9.54 -7.98 -21.42
CA THR A 308 -9.87 -7.60 -22.80
C THR A 308 -10.44 -8.77 -23.60
N ARG A 309 -9.80 -9.94 -23.54
CA ARG A 309 -10.29 -11.15 -24.22
C ARG A 309 -11.60 -11.68 -23.65
N ARG A 310 -11.81 -11.59 -22.32
CA ARG A 310 -13.09 -11.97 -21.69
C ARG A 310 -14.22 -11.06 -22.18
N TYR A 311 -13.99 -9.75 -22.18
CA TYR A 311 -14.94 -8.76 -22.68
C TYR A 311 -15.30 -8.98 -24.15
N ALA A 312 -14.29 -9.16 -25.02
CA ALA A 312 -14.53 -9.43 -26.45
C ALA A 312 -15.33 -10.72 -26.70
N LYS A 313 -15.08 -11.78 -25.91
CA LYS A 313 -15.85 -13.04 -26.00
C LYS A 313 -17.32 -12.87 -25.60
N LEU A 314 -17.61 -12.03 -24.59
CA LEU A 314 -18.98 -11.77 -24.15
C LEU A 314 -19.79 -11.06 -25.24
N LEU A 315 -19.19 -10.08 -25.93
CA LEU A 315 -19.84 -9.37 -27.03
C LEU A 315 -20.03 -10.24 -28.29
N GLY A 316 -19.17 -11.25 -28.49
CA GLY A 316 -19.30 -12.22 -29.58
C GLY A 316 -20.36 -13.31 -29.36
N ARG A 317 -20.93 -13.46 -28.15
CA ARG A 317 -22.01 -14.44 -27.86
C ARG A 317 -23.36 -13.88 -28.32
N LYS A 318 -24.08 -14.61 -29.18
CA LYS A 318 -25.49 -14.30 -29.48
C LYS A 318 -26.36 -14.67 -28.27
N PRO A 319 -27.28 -13.82 -27.80
CA PRO A 319 -28.16 -14.15 -26.68
C PRO A 319 -29.03 -15.37 -27.03
N GLY A 320 -28.98 -16.39 -26.17
CA GLY A 320 -29.72 -17.63 -26.30
C GLY A 320 -31.22 -17.43 -26.07
N ALA A 321 -32.04 -17.90 -27.01
CA ALA A 321 -33.50 -17.78 -26.95
C ALA A 321 -34.14 -19.06 -26.40
N THR A 322 -34.26 -19.22 -25.08
CA THR A 322 -35.13 -20.24 -24.44
C THR A 322 -35.40 -19.96 -22.95
N ALA A 323 -36.54 -20.44 -22.43
CA ALA A 323 -37.18 -20.00 -21.18
C ALA A 323 -36.50 -20.36 -19.84
N GLU A 324 -35.31 -20.99 -19.84
CA GLU A 324 -34.38 -21.03 -18.69
C GLU A 324 -33.66 -19.67 -18.49
N ALA A 325 -33.85 -18.73 -19.43
CA ALA A 325 -33.23 -17.42 -19.57
C ALA A 325 -33.43 -16.37 -18.46
N LYS A 326 -34.16 -16.63 -17.38
CA LYS A 326 -34.31 -15.61 -16.31
C LYS A 326 -33.13 -15.62 -15.33
N ASP A 327 -32.80 -16.78 -14.75
CA ASP A 327 -31.62 -16.92 -13.89
C ASP A 327 -30.33 -16.86 -14.72
N GLU A 328 -30.32 -17.48 -15.91
CA GLU A 328 -29.19 -17.36 -16.84
C GLU A 328 -28.99 -15.91 -17.33
N GLY A 329 -30.07 -15.16 -17.50
CA GLY A 329 -30.01 -13.76 -17.95
C GLY A 329 -29.48 -12.81 -16.86
N GLU A 330 -29.80 -13.04 -15.59
CA GLU A 330 -29.25 -12.26 -14.47
C GLU A 330 -27.77 -12.56 -14.25
N GLU A 331 -27.36 -13.84 -14.31
CA GLU A 331 -25.96 -14.24 -14.19
C GLU A 331 -25.12 -13.73 -15.38
N GLU A 332 -25.66 -13.79 -16.61
CA GLU A 332 -25.01 -13.25 -17.80
C GLU A 332 -24.88 -11.73 -17.74
N LEU A 333 -25.92 -11.02 -17.27
CA LEU A 333 -25.88 -9.57 -17.08
C LEU A 333 -24.85 -9.15 -16.04
N GLU A 334 -24.75 -9.87 -14.92
CA GLU A 334 -23.77 -9.59 -13.87
C GLU A 334 -22.34 -9.90 -14.33
N ALA A 335 -22.15 -10.98 -15.09
CA ALA A 335 -20.89 -11.29 -15.75
C ALA A 335 -20.48 -10.19 -16.76
N GLN A 336 -21.44 -9.62 -17.51
CA GLN A 336 -21.19 -8.49 -18.40
C GLN A 336 -20.76 -7.24 -17.62
N LYS A 337 -21.48 -6.87 -16.55
CA LYS A 337 -21.11 -5.72 -15.69
C LYS A 337 -19.71 -5.88 -15.09
N SER A 338 -19.41 -7.05 -14.53
CA SER A 338 -18.10 -7.39 -13.97
C SER A 338 -17.00 -7.28 -15.02
N SER A 339 -17.21 -7.83 -16.22
CA SER A 339 -16.23 -7.75 -17.30
C SER A 339 -15.98 -6.31 -17.78
N VAL A 340 -17.02 -5.49 -17.84
CA VAL A 340 -16.92 -4.06 -18.17
C VAL A 340 -16.11 -3.32 -17.12
N GLU A 341 -16.42 -3.50 -15.82
CA GLU A 341 -15.70 -2.86 -14.73
C GLU A 341 -14.20 -3.21 -14.76
N GLN A 342 -13.88 -4.49 -14.98
CA GLN A 342 -12.49 -4.95 -15.08
C GLN A 342 -11.74 -4.27 -16.23
N VAL A 343 -12.33 -4.18 -17.42
CA VAL A 343 -11.72 -3.49 -18.56
C VAL A 343 -11.51 -2.01 -18.27
N LEU A 344 -12.53 -1.32 -17.75
CA LEU A 344 -12.43 0.10 -17.44
C LEU A 344 -11.37 0.39 -16.37
N PHE A 345 -11.26 -0.48 -15.35
CA PHE A 345 -10.21 -0.40 -14.35
C PHE A 345 -8.81 -0.49 -14.98
N HIS A 346 -8.58 -1.44 -15.89
CA HIS A 346 -7.27 -1.57 -16.55
C HIS A 346 -6.97 -0.40 -17.51
N VAL A 347 -7.98 0.12 -18.21
CA VAL A 347 -7.82 1.33 -19.04
C VAL A 347 -7.48 2.55 -18.17
N ASP A 348 -8.18 2.74 -17.04
CA ASP A 348 -7.86 3.79 -16.07
C ASP A 348 -6.44 3.64 -15.50
N LEU A 349 -6.03 2.40 -15.21
CA LEU A 349 -4.69 2.09 -14.72
C LEU A 349 -3.63 2.40 -15.77
N LEU A 350 -3.84 2.02 -17.03
CA LEU A 350 -2.97 2.33 -18.17
C LEU A 350 -2.75 3.83 -18.34
N VAL A 351 -3.82 4.61 -18.26
CA VAL A 351 -3.76 6.08 -18.37
C VAL A 351 -3.03 6.65 -17.14
N SER A 352 -3.40 6.20 -15.93
CA SER A 352 -2.84 6.70 -14.67
C SER A 352 -1.33 6.46 -14.55
N TRP A 353 -0.90 5.19 -14.68
CA TRP A 353 -0.06 4.77 -15.79
C TRP A 353 0.89 5.82 -16.38
N ILE A 354 0.77 5.95 -17.70
CA ILE A 354 1.47 6.87 -18.62
C ILE A 354 1.77 8.26 -18.05
N TYR A 355 0.85 8.87 -17.29
CA TYR A 355 0.99 10.26 -16.84
C TYR A 355 1.70 10.46 -15.50
N THR A 356 1.94 9.39 -14.75
CA THR A 356 2.65 9.47 -13.48
C THR A 356 4.14 9.70 -13.70
N LYS A 357 4.78 10.60 -12.95
CA LYS A 357 6.21 10.90 -13.15
C LYS A 357 7.13 9.74 -12.70
N PRO A 358 8.30 9.53 -13.33
CA PRO A 358 8.77 10.21 -14.54
C PRO A 358 7.88 9.87 -15.75
N ARG A 359 7.58 10.88 -16.56
CA ARG A 359 6.82 10.68 -17.79
C ARG A 359 7.71 9.95 -18.80
N PRO A 360 7.14 9.24 -19.78
CA PRO A 360 7.91 8.83 -20.94
C PRO A 360 8.58 10.08 -21.53
N HIS A 361 9.90 10.20 -21.31
CA HIS A 361 10.69 11.16 -22.06
C HIS A 361 10.95 10.48 -23.39
N CYS A 362 10.32 11.03 -24.41
CA CYS A 362 10.50 10.70 -25.81
C CYS A 362 12.00 10.67 -26.14
N GLU A 363 12.57 9.46 -26.22
CA GLU A 363 13.61 9.03 -27.16
C GLU A 363 13.96 7.56 -26.90
N ASN A 364 13.44 6.68 -27.78
CA ASN A 364 14.03 5.38 -28.18
C ASN A 364 14.54 4.41 -27.10
N SER A 365 13.76 4.13 -26.05
CA SER A 365 13.96 2.90 -25.28
C SER A 365 13.06 1.81 -25.85
N GLU A 366 13.66 0.68 -26.25
CA GLU A 366 12.95 -0.52 -26.74
C GLU A 366 11.80 -0.92 -25.80
N SER A 367 11.97 -0.70 -24.49
CA SER A 367 10.97 -0.99 -23.47
C SER A 367 9.71 -0.15 -23.60
N TRP A 368 9.82 1.15 -23.93
CA TRP A 368 8.65 2.01 -24.15
C TRP A 368 7.95 1.67 -25.48
N GLN A 369 8.70 1.20 -26.48
CA GLN A 369 8.13 0.68 -27.72
C GLN A 369 7.32 -0.59 -27.45
N ALA A 370 7.90 -1.59 -26.80
CA ALA A 370 7.19 -2.82 -26.42
C ALA A 370 5.95 -2.53 -25.54
N PHE A 371 6.07 -1.59 -24.60
CA PHE A 371 4.93 -1.12 -23.79
C PHE A 371 3.80 -0.56 -24.66
N ALA A 372 4.14 0.34 -25.60
CA ALA A 372 3.16 0.97 -26.48
C ALA A 372 2.50 -0.04 -27.42
N GLU A 373 3.26 -1.00 -27.97
CA GLU A 373 2.74 -2.09 -28.80
C GLU A 373 1.66 -2.89 -28.08
N VAL A 374 1.95 -3.37 -26.87
CA VAL A 374 0.98 -4.14 -26.07
C VAL A 374 -0.22 -3.29 -25.66
N ALA A 375 0.00 -2.01 -25.32
CA ALA A 375 -1.09 -1.09 -24.99
C ALA A 375 -2.03 -0.86 -26.18
N VAL A 376 -1.48 -0.56 -27.37
CA VAL A 376 -2.23 -0.32 -28.60
C VAL A 376 -3.01 -1.58 -29.00
N GLU A 377 -2.40 -2.76 -28.94
CA GLU A 377 -3.06 -4.03 -29.26
C GLU A 377 -4.30 -4.25 -28.38
N ASN A 378 -4.17 -4.06 -27.06
CA ASN A 378 -5.29 -4.23 -26.13
C ASN A 378 -6.41 -3.21 -26.37
N LEU A 379 -6.06 -1.94 -26.58
CA LEU A 379 -7.05 -0.89 -26.87
C LEU A 379 -7.76 -1.15 -28.20
N ALA A 380 -7.04 -1.63 -29.22
CA ALA A 380 -7.63 -1.98 -30.53
C ALA A 380 -8.67 -3.11 -30.39
N ILE A 381 -8.36 -4.19 -29.66
CA ILE A 381 -9.32 -5.28 -29.42
C ILE A 381 -10.59 -4.77 -28.74
N LEU A 382 -10.47 -3.86 -27.78
CA LEU A 382 -11.62 -3.27 -27.10
C LEU A 382 -12.48 -2.40 -28.04
N LEU A 383 -11.86 -1.63 -28.94
CA LEU A 383 -12.59 -0.86 -29.95
C LEU A 383 -13.34 -1.76 -30.92
N GLU A 384 -12.74 -2.87 -31.32
CA GLU A 384 -13.34 -3.82 -32.28
C GLU A 384 -14.50 -4.62 -31.69
N ALA A 385 -14.45 -4.92 -30.39
CA ALA A 385 -15.48 -5.72 -29.72
C ALA A 385 -16.88 -5.04 -29.73
N GLY A 386 -16.95 -3.71 -29.80
CA GLY A 386 -18.20 -2.95 -29.75
C GLY A 386 -18.60 -2.45 -28.36
N ASN A 387 -19.81 -1.90 -28.23
CA ASN A 387 -20.23 -1.14 -27.04
C ASN A 387 -21.29 -1.84 -26.19
N LEU A 388 -20.98 -2.00 -24.90
CA LEU A 388 -21.97 -2.07 -23.82
C LEU A 388 -22.05 -0.70 -23.12
N PRO A 389 -23.25 -0.12 -22.92
CA PRO A 389 -23.39 1.07 -22.07
C PRO A 389 -23.11 0.68 -20.61
N VAL A 390 -22.38 1.53 -19.89
CA VAL A 390 -21.87 1.21 -18.54
C VAL A 390 -22.47 2.16 -17.52
N LYS A 391 -22.95 1.64 -16.38
CA LYS A 391 -23.17 2.45 -15.19
C LYS A 391 -21.98 2.20 -14.25
N VAL A 392 -21.08 3.17 -14.13
CA VAL A 392 -19.96 3.10 -13.16
C VAL A 392 -20.56 3.10 -11.75
N ALA A 393 -20.08 2.23 -10.86
CA ALA A 393 -20.58 2.19 -9.48
C ALA A 393 -20.44 3.57 -8.82
N GLU A 394 -21.48 4.01 -8.10
CA GLU A 394 -21.47 5.28 -7.37
C GLU A 394 -20.27 5.32 -6.41
N GLY A 395 -19.48 6.39 -6.47
CA GLY A 395 -18.27 6.56 -5.67
C GLY A 395 -16.96 6.08 -6.32
N THR A 396 -17.00 5.32 -7.44
CA THR A 396 -15.78 4.93 -8.16
C THR A 396 -15.23 6.12 -8.94
N ARG A 397 -14.17 6.75 -8.40
CA ARG A 397 -13.45 7.85 -9.07
C ARG A 397 -12.48 7.31 -10.13
N LEU A 398 -13.01 6.78 -11.21
CA LEU A 398 -12.22 6.60 -12.44
C LEU A 398 -11.92 7.98 -13.04
N CYS A 399 -10.93 8.07 -13.93
CA CYS A 399 -10.69 9.29 -14.71
C CYS A 399 -11.86 9.65 -15.66
N PHE A 400 -12.96 8.89 -15.64
CA PHE A 400 -14.12 9.04 -16.53
C PHE A 400 -15.33 9.59 -15.75
N PRO A 401 -16.17 10.44 -16.38
CA PRO A 401 -17.38 10.98 -15.78
C PRO A 401 -18.31 9.90 -15.20
N PRO A 402 -19.13 10.24 -14.19
CA PRO A 402 -20.11 9.33 -13.58
C PRO A 402 -21.28 8.96 -14.52
N GLU A 403 -21.41 9.64 -15.66
CA GLU A 403 -22.42 9.37 -16.66
C GLU A 403 -22.14 8.07 -17.43
N PRO A 404 -23.17 7.40 -17.96
CA PRO A 404 -22.98 6.19 -18.73
C PRO A 404 -22.28 6.48 -20.06
N ILE A 405 -20.96 6.29 -20.07
CA ILE A 405 -20.12 6.46 -21.26
C ILE A 405 -19.87 5.08 -21.88
N PRO A 406 -20.06 4.92 -23.21
CA PRO A 406 -19.73 3.66 -23.87
C PRO A 406 -18.23 3.31 -23.72
N VAL A 407 -17.92 2.03 -23.54
CA VAL A 407 -16.52 1.56 -23.40
C VAL A 407 -15.64 2.03 -24.56
N SER A 408 -16.15 2.05 -25.79
CA SER A 408 -15.38 2.51 -26.95
C SER A 408 -14.96 3.97 -26.86
N GLU A 409 -15.79 4.83 -26.26
CA GLU A 409 -15.47 6.26 -26.08
C GLU A 409 -14.37 6.45 -25.02
N VAL A 410 -14.44 5.68 -23.93
CA VAL A 410 -13.36 5.61 -22.92
C VAL A 410 -12.04 5.16 -23.56
N VAL A 411 -12.09 4.11 -24.39
CA VAL A 411 -10.92 3.56 -25.07
C VAL A 411 -10.34 4.55 -26.09
N LYS A 412 -11.19 5.26 -26.86
CA LYS A 412 -10.75 6.34 -27.76
C LYS A 412 -10.00 7.44 -27.01
N ARG A 413 -10.52 7.88 -25.87
CA ARG A 413 -9.84 8.88 -25.02
C ARG A 413 -8.51 8.37 -24.50
N ALA A 414 -8.45 7.12 -24.03
CA ALA A 414 -7.20 6.50 -23.60
C ALA A 414 -6.17 6.43 -24.73
N PHE A 415 -6.62 6.16 -25.96
CA PHE A 415 -5.76 6.16 -27.15
C PHE A 415 -5.18 7.55 -27.46
N VAL A 416 -6.02 8.59 -27.46
CA VAL A 416 -5.59 10.00 -27.65
C VAL A 416 -4.53 10.38 -26.61
N LEU A 417 -4.75 9.97 -25.36
CA LEU A 417 -3.85 10.23 -24.25
C LEU A 417 -2.51 9.49 -24.39
N LEU A 418 -2.54 8.21 -24.80
CA LEU A 418 -1.34 7.43 -25.12
C LEU A 418 -0.55 8.06 -26.27
N TRP A 419 -1.23 8.47 -27.35
CA TRP A 419 -0.63 9.18 -28.49
C TRP A 419 0.05 10.46 -28.05
N ARG A 420 -0.64 11.32 -27.28
CA ARG A 420 -0.08 12.58 -26.78
C ARG A 420 1.16 12.39 -25.92
N ALA A 421 1.25 11.28 -25.19
CA ALA A 421 2.41 10.98 -24.37
C ALA A 421 3.61 10.47 -25.18
N MET A 422 3.39 9.74 -26.28
CA MET A 422 4.45 9.05 -27.04
C MET A 422 4.16 9.06 -28.56
N PRO A 423 4.04 10.23 -29.21
CA PRO A 423 3.55 10.32 -30.59
C PRO A 423 4.44 9.59 -31.60
N ALA A 424 5.76 9.68 -31.43
CA ALA A 424 6.73 9.02 -32.33
C ALA A 424 6.68 7.48 -32.26
N VAL A 425 6.26 6.92 -31.12
CA VAL A 425 6.17 5.46 -30.90
C VAL A 425 4.80 4.92 -31.30
N VAL A 426 3.74 5.69 -31.04
CA VAL A 426 2.35 5.27 -31.32
C VAL A 426 2.00 5.49 -32.79
N ALA A 427 2.53 6.51 -33.46
CA ALA A 427 2.25 6.80 -34.87
C ALA A 427 2.47 5.63 -35.82
N PRO A 428 3.60 4.91 -35.78
CA PRO A 428 3.83 3.76 -36.64
C PRO A 428 2.93 2.55 -36.35
N LEU A 429 2.34 2.48 -35.15
CA LEU A 429 1.44 1.39 -34.73
C LEU A 429 0.00 1.60 -35.22
N CYS A 430 -0.35 2.82 -35.66
CA CYS A 430 -1.66 3.13 -36.21
C CYS A 430 -1.74 2.73 -37.68
N ASP A 431 -2.31 1.55 -37.95
CA ASP A 431 -2.66 1.16 -39.31
C ASP A 431 -3.93 1.88 -39.81
N GLU A 432 -4.25 1.70 -41.10
CA GLU A 432 -5.42 2.31 -41.72
C GLU A 432 -6.75 1.84 -41.07
N ARG A 433 -6.76 0.61 -40.55
CA ARG A 433 -7.94 0.03 -39.89
C ARG A 433 -8.20 0.68 -38.54
N LEU A 434 -7.19 0.81 -37.69
CA LEU A 434 -7.27 1.48 -36.40
C LEU A 434 -7.61 2.96 -36.55
N SER A 435 -7.05 3.61 -37.57
CA SER A 435 -7.36 5.00 -37.90
C SER A 435 -8.85 5.21 -38.20
N ARG A 436 -9.49 4.28 -38.94
CA ARG A 436 -10.94 4.31 -39.19
C ARG A 436 -11.77 4.06 -37.93
N LEU A 437 -11.34 3.16 -37.05
CA LEU A 437 -12.03 2.87 -35.78
C LEU A 437 -12.04 4.09 -34.84
N LEU A 438 -10.92 4.82 -34.80
CA LEU A 438 -10.77 6.03 -34.00
C LEU A 438 -11.66 7.17 -34.52
N ALA A 439 -11.66 7.41 -35.84
CA ALA A 439 -12.44 8.43 -36.54
C ALA A 439 -13.97 8.32 -36.38
N GLY A 440 -14.49 7.13 -36.05
CA GLY A 440 -15.93 6.89 -35.96
C GLY A 440 -16.67 7.02 -37.31
N PRO A 441 -17.98 6.73 -37.34
CA PRO A 441 -18.76 6.71 -38.58
C PRO A 441 -19.11 8.10 -39.14
N GLU A 442 -18.95 9.19 -38.37
CA GLU A 442 -19.54 10.50 -38.74
C GLU A 442 -18.59 11.61 -39.20
N GLN A 443 -17.26 11.56 -39.02
CA GLN A 443 -16.36 12.59 -39.60
C GLN A 443 -14.86 12.25 -39.42
N PRO A 444 -14.24 11.55 -40.39
CA PRO A 444 -12.86 11.10 -40.24
C PRO A 444 -11.80 12.22 -40.29
N GLU A 445 -12.06 13.33 -40.97
CA GLU A 445 -11.03 14.36 -41.21
C GLU A 445 -10.87 15.34 -40.03
N ALA A 446 -11.95 15.64 -39.29
CA ALA A 446 -11.93 16.59 -38.17
C ALA A 446 -11.38 15.98 -36.86
N GLN A 447 -11.61 14.68 -36.61
CA GLN A 447 -11.09 13.99 -35.42
C GLN A 447 -9.61 13.61 -35.56
N VAL A 448 -9.18 13.28 -36.78
CA VAL A 448 -7.75 13.12 -37.10
C VAL A 448 -7.02 14.46 -37.00
N ALA A 449 -7.65 15.59 -37.34
CA ALA A 449 -7.11 16.92 -37.06
C ALA A 449 -6.98 17.19 -35.55
N LEU A 450 -7.96 16.81 -34.72
CA LEU A 450 -7.90 16.94 -33.26
C LEU A 450 -6.82 16.07 -32.59
N LEU A 451 -6.49 14.93 -33.21
CA LEU A 451 -5.40 14.02 -32.82
C LEU A 451 -4.02 14.52 -33.28
N THR A 452 -3.97 15.31 -34.36
CA THR A 452 -2.72 15.81 -34.98
C THR A 452 -2.39 17.27 -34.64
N SER A 453 -3.36 18.10 -34.22
CA SER A 453 -3.14 19.47 -33.78
C SER A 453 -2.70 19.51 -32.32
N GLY A 454 -1.39 19.63 -32.10
CA GLY A 454 -0.78 19.83 -30.78
C GLY A 454 -1.09 21.19 -30.12
N GLU A 455 -2.11 21.90 -30.57
CA GLU A 455 -2.45 23.25 -30.15
C GLU A 455 -3.85 23.26 -29.53
N ASP A 456 -3.90 23.12 -28.20
CA ASP A 456 -4.90 23.80 -27.37
C ASP A 456 -4.41 23.80 -25.91
N GLU A 457 -3.70 24.87 -25.55
CA GLU A 457 -3.33 25.24 -24.19
C GLU A 457 -4.58 25.63 -23.37
N ALA A 458 -5.54 24.73 -23.14
CA ALA A 458 -6.66 25.05 -22.23
C ALA A 458 -7.46 23.85 -21.68
N LEU A 459 -7.27 22.62 -22.16
CA LEU A 459 -7.83 21.46 -21.47
C LEU A 459 -6.85 21.04 -20.37
N SER A 460 -6.90 21.79 -19.26
CA SER A 460 -6.10 21.49 -18.09
C SER A 460 -6.24 20.00 -17.75
N PHE A 461 -5.13 19.37 -17.42
CA PHE A 461 -5.07 17.98 -16.96
C PHE A 461 -6.07 17.69 -15.81
N ALA A 462 -6.54 18.73 -15.10
CA ALA A 462 -7.56 18.64 -14.05
C ALA A 462 -9.02 18.55 -14.57
N SER A 463 -9.27 18.84 -15.86
CA SER A 463 -10.61 18.87 -16.46
C SER A 463 -10.98 17.54 -17.15
N LEU A 464 -9.99 16.79 -17.64
CA LEU A 464 -10.17 15.47 -18.29
C LEU A 464 -9.94 14.30 -17.34
N VAL A 465 -9.40 14.60 -16.17
CA VAL A 465 -9.02 13.62 -15.18
C VAL A 465 -9.61 14.11 -13.87
N LEU A 466 -10.72 13.53 -13.43
CA LEU A 466 -11.07 13.55 -12.01
C LEU A 466 -10.11 12.62 -11.25
N LEU A 467 -8.80 12.89 -11.37
CA LEU A 467 -7.80 12.41 -10.43
C LEU A 467 -7.91 13.34 -9.22
N PRO A 468 -8.10 12.84 -8.01
CA PRO A 468 -7.69 13.57 -6.84
C PRO A 468 -6.16 13.54 -6.79
N THR A 469 -5.49 14.31 -7.66
CA THR A 469 -4.35 15.11 -7.19
C THR A 469 -4.83 16.40 -6.52
N ARG A 470 -6.14 16.68 -6.56
CA ARG A 470 -6.82 17.50 -5.56
C ARG A 470 -7.48 16.60 -4.52
N LEU A 471 -6.81 16.41 -3.38
CA LEU A 471 -7.48 16.24 -2.10
C LEU A 471 -8.26 17.55 -1.83
N ALA A 472 -9.41 17.73 -2.49
CA ALA A 472 -10.31 18.83 -2.21
C ALA A 472 -10.81 18.64 -0.76
N GLY A 473 -10.28 19.49 0.12
CA GLY A 473 -10.35 19.37 1.58
C GLY A 473 -9.03 19.66 2.29
N PHE A 474 -7.88 19.60 1.59
CA PHE A 474 -6.56 19.91 2.17
C PHE A 474 -6.08 21.34 1.91
N GLU A 475 -6.73 22.10 1.03
CA GLU A 475 -6.29 23.45 0.64
C GLU A 475 -6.61 24.53 1.69
N GLU A 476 -7.45 24.26 2.70
CA GLU A 476 -7.84 25.24 3.72
C GLU A 476 -7.51 24.83 5.16
N THR A 477 -6.42 24.09 5.39
CA THR A 477 -5.94 23.85 6.75
C THR A 477 -4.53 24.42 6.99
N PRO A 478 -4.24 24.97 8.19
CA PRO A 478 -2.95 25.60 8.51
C PRO A 478 -1.73 24.66 8.45
N LEU A 479 -1.93 23.37 8.13
CA LEU A 479 -0.90 22.34 8.02
C LEU A 479 -0.35 22.12 6.59
N ALA A 480 -0.75 22.92 5.60
CA ALA A 480 -0.30 22.76 4.20
C ALA A 480 1.18 23.15 3.97
N ALA A 481 1.75 24.06 4.78
CA ALA A 481 3.11 24.56 4.59
C ALA A 481 4.22 23.53 4.97
N PRO A 482 4.14 22.78 6.07
CA PRO A 482 5.18 21.82 6.44
C PRO A 482 5.26 20.59 5.53
N LEU A 483 4.15 20.17 4.90
CA LEU A 483 4.09 18.99 4.01
C LEU A 483 4.62 19.27 2.60
N ARG A 484 4.42 20.48 2.06
CA ARG A 484 5.12 20.95 0.84
C ARG A 484 6.64 20.85 0.99
N SER A 485 7.15 21.27 2.15
CA SER A 485 8.59 21.14 2.46
C SER A 485 9.04 19.67 2.56
N ALA A 486 8.19 18.69 2.83
CA ALA A 486 8.60 17.28 2.92
C ALA A 486 8.61 16.56 1.57
N LEU A 487 7.68 16.90 0.67
CA LEU A 487 7.59 16.33 -0.67
C LEU A 487 8.61 16.91 -1.65
N PHE A 488 9.12 18.12 -1.39
CA PHE A 488 10.11 18.81 -2.24
C PHE A 488 11.51 18.95 -1.61
N ALA A 489 11.76 18.55 -0.35
CA ALA A 489 13.09 18.64 0.29
C ALA A 489 14.13 17.60 -0.19
N GLY A 490 13.84 16.84 -1.24
CA GLY A 490 14.79 15.92 -1.89
C GLY A 490 15.33 16.40 -3.23
N VAL A 491 14.93 17.60 -3.70
CA VAL A 491 15.36 18.14 -4.99
C VAL A 491 15.96 19.52 -4.76
N SER A 492 17.24 19.57 -4.39
CA SER A 492 18.04 20.76 -4.64
C SER A 492 18.35 20.79 -6.14
N VAL A 493 17.49 21.42 -6.94
CA VAL A 493 17.97 22.01 -8.19
C VAL A 493 18.74 23.24 -7.75
N GLY A 494 20.06 23.20 -7.86
CA GLY A 494 20.88 24.40 -7.77
C GLY A 494 20.45 25.34 -8.88
N GLU A 495 19.75 26.41 -8.51
CA GLU A 495 19.71 27.65 -9.29
C GLU A 495 21.08 28.31 -9.10
N GLU A 496 22.03 27.98 -9.98
CA GLU A 496 23.24 28.80 -10.15
C GLU A 496 23.85 28.51 -11.53
N ASN A 497 23.28 29.15 -12.54
CA ASN A 497 24.08 29.71 -13.63
C ASN A 497 23.25 30.70 -14.45
N GLU A 498 23.06 31.89 -13.88
CA GLU A 498 23.01 33.11 -14.68
C GLU A 498 23.51 34.30 -13.83
N ARG A 499 24.84 34.49 -13.88
CA ARG A 499 25.58 35.77 -13.77
C ARG A 499 25.50 36.61 -12.48
N ILE A 500 26.71 36.77 -11.91
CA ILE A 500 27.25 37.76 -10.95
C ILE A 500 27.05 37.43 -9.48
#